data_AF-A0A0B6YH77-F1
#
_entry.id   AF-A0A0B6YH77-F1
#
_cell.length_a   1.000
_cell.length_b   1.000
_cell.length_c   1.000
_cell.angle_alpha   90.00
_cell.angle_beta   90.00
_cell.angle_gamma   90.00
#
_symmetry.space_group_name_H-M   'P 1'
#
loop_
_entity.id
_entity.type
_entity.pdbx_description
1 polymer ?
#
loop_
_entity_poly.entity_id
_entity_poly.type
_entity_poly.pdbx_seq_one_letter_code
_entity_poly.pdbx_strand_id
1 'polypeptide(L)'
;VFFEKVFLTRPIKALFVTSDDSIHEWRFRWQLDRFSPVYGMLFAFGYKVLVNYKIIQDEDPENLFSNPISWALCVLSIIGITSYTIFSVLCSNKLQCNDVHSYLVFLPIVSFILLRNVP
;
A
#
# COMPACT_ATOMS: atom_id res chain seq x y z
N VAL A 1 0.10 11.24 -23.64
CA VAL A 1 1.26 11.27 -24.56
C VAL A 1 2.49 10.51 -24.04
N PHE A 2 3.17 10.88 -22.95
CA PHE A 2 4.39 10.15 -22.50
C PHE A 2 4.10 8.71 -22.05
N PHE A 3 3.07 8.52 -21.21
CA PHE A 3 2.67 7.21 -20.70
C PHE A 3 2.38 6.21 -21.83
N GLU A 4 1.57 6.62 -22.82
CA GLU A 4 1.26 5.79 -23.99
C GLU A 4 2.52 5.43 -24.77
N LYS A 5 3.43 6.39 -24.99
CA LYS A 5 4.68 6.12 -25.70
C LYS A 5 5.53 5.06 -24.99
N VAL A 6 5.64 5.10 -23.66
CA VAL A 6 6.41 4.10 -22.90
C VAL A 6 5.77 2.72 -23.01
N PHE A 7 4.47 2.61 -22.74
CA PHE A 7 3.80 1.31 -22.65
C PHE A 7 3.38 0.71 -24.00
N LEU A 8 3.30 1.50 -25.07
CA LEU A 8 3.03 1.01 -26.43
C LEU A 8 4.30 0.69 -27.24
N THR A 9 5.49 0.89 -26.66
CA THR A 9 6.75 0.53 -27.32
C THR A 9 6.99 -0.98 -27.24
N ARG A 10 7.47 -1.61 -28.33
CA ARG A 10 7.86 -3.03 -28.31
C ARG A 10 9.19 -3.21 -27.57
N PRO A 11 9.38 -4.27 -26.76
CA PRO A 11 8.50 -5.43 -26.56
C PRO A 11 7.42 -5.23 -25.48
N ILE A 12 7.50 -4.14 -24.72
CA ILE A 12 6.68 -3.84 -23.53
C ILE A 12 5.18 -3.89 -23.85
N LYS A 13 4.79 -3.43 -25.05
CA LYS A 13 3.40 -3.43 -25.54
C LYS A 13 2.65 -4.74 -25.27
N ALA A 14 3.28 -5.90 -25.47
CA ALA A 14 2.61 -7.19 -25.32
C ALA A 14 2.18 -7.52 -23.88
N LEU A 15 2.74 -6.84 -22.88
CA LEU A 15 2.46 -7.11 -21.46
C LEU A 15 1.30 -6.29 -20.89
N PHE A 16 1.00 -5.13 -21.50
CA PHE A 16 0.13 -4.11 -20.91
C PHE A 16 -1.08 -3.73 -21.76
N VAL A 17 -1.22 -4.37 -22.91
CA VAL A 17 -2.27 -4.10 -23.89
C VAL A 17 -3.29 -5.23 -23.87
N THR A 18 -4.57 -4.88 -23.90
CA THR A 18 -5.69 -5.82 -24.00
C THR A 18 -5.94 -6.28 -25.44
N SER A 19 -6.82 -7.27 -25.65
CA SER A 19 -7.10 -7.88 -26.96
C SER A 19 -7.57 -6.89 -28.05
N ASP A 20 -8.04 -5.71 -27.65
CA ASP A 20 -8.49 -4.59 -28.48
C ASP A 20 -7.38 -3.56 -28.77
N ASP A 21 -6.12 -3.89 -28.48
CA ASP A 21 -4.95 -3.02 -28.58
C ASP A 21 -4.99 -1.77 -27.65
N SER A 22 -5.85 -1.78 -26.62
CA SER A 22 -6.01 -0.65 -25.69
C SER A 22 -5.14 -0.78 -24.43
N ILE A 23 -4.69 0.36 -23.90
CA ILE A 23 -3.93 0.46 -22.62
C ILE A 23 -4.79 1.06 -21.50
N HIS A 24 -6.09 1.19 -21.73
CA HIS A 24 -6.98 1.96 -20.87
C HIS A 24 -7.06 1.35 -19.47
N GLU A 25 -7.13 0.02 -19.38
CA GLU A 25 -7.13 -0.71 -18.11
C GLU A 25 -5.81 -0.56 -17.37
N TRP A 26 -4.68 -0.75 -18.05
CA TRP A 26 -3.36 -0.58 -17.45
C TRP A 26 -3.18 0.84 -16.89
N ARG A 27 -3.57 1.85 -17.66
CA ARG A 27 -3.52 3.25 -17.23
C ARG A 27 -4.38 3.49 -15.99
N PHE A 28 -5.59 2.93 -15.97
CA PHE A 28 -6.49 3.03 -14.82
C PHE A 28 -5.89 2.39 -13.56
N ARG A 29 -5.38 1.15 -13.66
CA ARG A 29 -4.72 0.44 -12.55
C ARG A 29 -3.49 1.18 -12.05
N TRP A 30 -2.64 1.64 -12.96
CA TRP A 30 -1.45 2.41 -12.60
C TRP A 30 -1.81 3.71 -11.88
N GLN A 31 -2.85 4.43 -12.33
CA GLN A 31 -3.30 5.65 -11.67
C GLN A 31 -3.83 5.39 -10.26
N LEU A 32 -4.50 4.25 -10.06
CA LEU A 32 -5.06 3.82 -8.78
C LEU A 32 -3.94 3.50 -7.77
N ASP A 33 -2.91 2.77 -8.20
CA ASP A 33 -1.85 2.24 -7.32
C ASP A 33 -0.53 3.01 -7.34
N ARG A 34 -0.49 4.21 -7.93
CA ARG A 34 0.78 4.92 -8.24
C ARG A 34 1.70 5.15 -7.03
N PHE A 35 1.13 5.29 -5.83
CA PHE A 35 1.88 5.56 -4.59
C PHE A 35 2.03 4.32 -3.71
N SER A 36 1.27 3.24 -3.95
CA SER A 36 1.30 2.01 -3.16
C SER A 36 2.73 1.45 -3.00
N PRO A 37 3.55 1.34 -4.07
CA PRO A 37 4.93 0.86 -3.94
C PRO A 37 5.80 1.78 -3.09
N VAL A 38 5.63 3.11 -3.23
CA VAL A 38 6.42 4.10 -2.50
C VAL A 38 6.13 4.01 -1.00
N TYR A 39 4.86 3.87 -0.61
CA TYR A 39 4.50 3.65 0.79
C TYR A 39 5.14 2.39 1.36
N GLY A 40 5.11 1.29 0.62
CA GLY A 40 5.79 0.05 1.02
C GLY A 40 7.30 0.21 1.17
N MET A 41 7.96 0.89 0.22
CA MET A 41 9.40 1.17 0.28
C MET A 41 9.76 2.06 1.48
N LEU A 42 8.99 3.13 1.74
CA LEU A 42 9.21 4.01 2.89
C LEU A 42 9.02 3.28 4.21
N PHE A 43 8.00 2.44 4.32
CA PHE A 43 7.77 1.61 5.50
C PHE A 43 8.95 0.65 5.73
N ALA A 44 9.37 -0.09 4.69
CA ALA A 44 10.49 -1.02 4.78
C ALA A 44 11.81 -0.32 5.12
N PHE A 45 12.04 0.86 4.55
CA PHE A 45 13.21 1.69 4.88
C PHE A 45 13.16 2.13 6.34
N GLY A 46 12.04 2.70 6.79
CA GLY A 46 11.84 3.10 8.19
C GLY A 46 12.04 1.95 9.16
N TYR A 47 11.51 0.77 8.84
CA TYR A 47 11.72 -0.45 9.60
C TYR A 47 13.21 -0.78 9.75
N LYS A 48 13.96 -0.85 8.64
CA LYS A 48 15.40 -1.15 8.68
C LYS A 48 16.19 -0.10 9.44
N VAL A 49 15.79 1.17 9.35
CA VAL A 49 16.38 2.25 10.14
C VAL A 49 16.15 2.02 11.64
N LEU A 50 14.93 1.69 12.06
CA LEU A 50 14.59 1.42 13.46
C LEU A 50 15.35 0.21 14.03
N VAL A 51 15.49 -0.85 13.23
CA VAL A 51 16.32 -2.02 13.58
C VAL A 51 17.79 -1.62 13.72
N ASN A 52 18.33 -0.83 12.78
CA ASN A 52 19.73 -0.38 12.84
C ASN A 52 20.04 0.51 14.06
N TYR A 53 19.07 1.32 14.51
CA TYR A 53 19.18 2.10 15.74
C TYR A 53 18.86 1.29 17.02
N LYS A 54 18.61 -0.02 16.90
CA LYS A 54 18.25 -0.92 18.02
C LYS A 54 17.01 -0.47 18.80
N ILE A 55 16.09 0.22 18.12
CA ILE A 55 14.78 0.59 18.68
C ILE A 55 13.84 -0.62 18.63
N ILE A 56 13.96 -1.41 17.55
CA ILE A 56 13.24 -2.67 17.35
C ILE A 56 14.24 -3.81 17.50
N GLN A 57 13.87 -4.84 18.26
CA GLN A 57 14.63 -6.08 18.42
C GLN A 57 13.96 -7.16 17.56
N ASP A 58 14.62 -7.55 16.47
CA ASP A 58 14.14 -8.53 15.49
C ASP A 58 14.96 -9.84 15.54
N GLU A 59 15.87 -9.96 16.52
CA GLU A 59 16.78 -11.10 16.69
C GLU A 59 16.23 -12.16 17.64
N ASP A 60 15.33 -11.80 18.54
CA ASP A 60 14.73 -12.69 19.53
C ASP A 60 13.37 -13.24 19.05
N PRO A 61 13.01 -14.49 19.39
CA PRO A 61 11.71 -15.09 19.05
C PRO A 61 10.52 -14.47 19.83
N GLU A 62 10.78 -13.49 20.68
CA GLU A 62 9.76 -12.73 21.39
C GLU A 62 9.11 -11.67 20.48
N ASN A 63 8.21 -10.89 21.07
CA ASN A 63 7.45 -9.87 20.36
C ASN A 63 8.35 -8.74 19.87
N LEU A 64 8.14 -8.30 18.63
CA LEU A 64 8.90 -7.24 17.95
C LEU A 64 8.88 -5.89 18.70
N PHE A 65 7.85 -5.68 19.53
CA PHE A 65 7.71 -4.56 20.46
C PHE A 65 7.30 -5.05 21.85
N SER A 66 7.50 -4.21 22.86
CA SER A 66 7.00 -4.49 24.21
C SER A 66 5.48 -4.68 24.21
N ASN A 67 4.97 -5.57 25.07
CA ASN A 67 3.53 -5.90 25.15
C ASN A 67 2.56 -4.70 25.13
N PRO A 68 2.77 -3.58 25.86
CA PRO A 68 1.84 -2.45 25.78
C PRO A 68 1.88 -1.74 24.42
N ILE A 69 3.05 -1.63 23.79
CA ILE A 69 3.19 -1.02 22.46
C ILE A 69 2.56 -1.93 21.41
N SER A 70 2.79 -3.24 21.51
CA SER A 70 2.15 -4.25 20.65
C SER A 70 0.63 -4.12 20.68
N TRP A 71 0.00 -4.13 21.85
CA TRP A 71 -1.45 -3.95 21.95
C TRP A 71 -1.94 -2.61 21.37
N ALA A 72 -1.23 -1.51 21.61
CA ALA A 72 -1.57 -0.22 21.05
C ALA A 72 -1.48 -0.22 19.51
N LEU A 73 -0.44 -0.83 18.93
CA LEU A 73 -0.27 -0.98 17.48
C LEU A 73 -1.34 -1.89 16.87
N CYS A 74 -1.73 -2.96 17.57
CA CYS A 74 -2.84 -3.83 17.15
C CYS A 74 -4.15 -3.04 17.05
N VAL A 75 -4.52 -2.30 18.09
CA VAL A 75 -5.75 -1.47 18.10
C VAL A 75 -5.70 -0.43 16.99
N LEU A 76 -4.57 0.28 16.85
CA LEU A 76 -4.39 1.29 15.80
C LEU A 76 -4.52 0.67 14.39
N SER A 77 -3.99 -0.53 14.20
CA SER A 77 -4.06 -1.26 12.92
C SER A 77 -5.49 -1.67 12.58
N ILE A 78 -6.25 -2.16 13.56
CA ILE A 78 -7.67 -2.48 13.39
C ILE A 78 -8.46 -1.21 13.02
N ILE A 79 -8.22 -0.09 13.69
CA ILE A 79 -8.84 1.19 13.37
C ILE A 79 -8.48 1.65 11.96
N GLY A 80 -7.22 1.53 11.54
CA GLY A 80 -6.78 1.90 10.19
C GLY A 80 -7.46 1.09 9.10
N ILE A 81 -7.52 -0.24 9.26
CA ILE A 81 -8.22 -1.12 8.29
C ILE A 81 -9.72 -0.82 8.29
N THR A 82 -10.32 -0.66 9.46
CA THR A 82 -11.77 -0.44 9.60
C THR A 82 -12.17 0.91 9.00
N SER A 83 -11.42 1.98 9.29
CA SER A 83 -11.68 3.31 8.75
C SER A 83 -11.59 3.35 7.22
N TYR A 84 -10.57 2.71 6.65
CA TYR A 84 -10.43 2.57 5.20
C TYR A 84 -11.55 1.71 4.57
N THR A 85 -11.96 0.64 5.26
CA THR A 85 -13.09 -0.20 4.83
C THR A 85 -14.40 0.58 4.84
N ILE A 86 -14.66 1.34 5.91
CA ILE A 86 -15.84 2.23 6.02
C ILE A 86 -15.83 3.26 4.89
N PHE A 87 -14.69 3.91 4.64
CA PHE A 87 -14.53 4.84 3.52
C PHE A 87 -14.86 4.16 2.18
N SER A 88 -14.32 2.97 1.95
CA SER A 88 -14.51 2.23 0.70
C SER A 88 -15.97 1.82 0.45
N VAL A 89 -16.71 1.48 1.52
CA VAL A 89 -18.11 1.06 1.42
C VAL A 89 -19.08 2.25 1.33
N LEU A 90 -18.81 3.33 2.07
CA LEU A 90 -19.67 4.51 2.10
C LEU A 90 -19.43 5.47 0.92
N CYS A 91 -18.40 5.24 0.11
CA CYS A 91 -18.11 6.13 -1.01
C CYS A 91 -19.14 5.94 -2.14
N SER A 92 -20.05 6.90 -2.28
CA SER A 92 -21.12 6.85 -3.29
C SER A 92 -20.64 7.08 -4.73
N ASN A 93 -19.56 7.84 -4.93
CA ASN A 93 -19.05 8.18 -6.27
C ASN A 93 -17.71 7.47 -6.54
N LYS A 94 -17.76 6.43 -7.39
CA LYS A 94 -16.60 5.62 -7.77
C LYS A 94 -15.46 6.45 -8.35
N LEU A 95 -15.75 7.48 -9.15
CA LEU A 95 -14.70 8.30 -9.77
C LEU A 95 -13.90 9.06 -8.70
N GLN A 96 -14.59 9.74 -7.79
CA GLN A 96 -13.96 10.44 -6.67
C GLN A 96 -13.25 9.48 -5.72
N CYS A 97 -13.81 8.30 -5.46
CA CYS A 97 -13.19 7.26 -4.65
C CYS A 97 -11.82 6.85 -5.22
N ASN A 98 -11.77 6.55 -6.52
CA ASN A 98 -10.56 6.10 -7.18
C ASN A 98 -9.47 7.17 -7.19
N ASP A 99 -9.86 8.45 -7.35
CA ASP A 99 -8.91 9.56 -7.31
C ASP A 99 -8.26 9.69 -5.92
N VAL A 100 -9.06 9.56 -4.86
CA VAL A 100 -8.60 9.66 -3.47
C VAL A 100 -7.87 8.40 -3.00
N HIS A 101 -8.27 7.21 -3.48
CA HIS A 101 -7.72 5.91 -3.11
C HIS A 101 -6.20 5.89 -3.12
N SER A 102 -5.59 6.37 -4.22
CA SER A 102 -4.15 6.42 -4.41
C SER A 102 -3.39 7.07 -3.24
N TYR A 103 -4.01 8.04 -2.57
CA TYR A 103 -3.42 8.79 -1.45
C TYR A 103 -3.74 8.18 -0.08
N LEU A 104 -4.81 7.40 0.05
CA LEU A 104 -5.25 6.79 1.31
C LEU A 104 -4.82 5.34 1.47
N VAL A 105 -4.40 4.68 0.39
CA VAL A 105 -4.01 3.26 0.37
C VAL A 105 -2.87 2.92 1.33
N PHE A 106 -2.09 3.90 1.79
CA PHE A 106 -1.08 3.68 2.84
C PHE A 106 -1.72 3.21 4.16
N LEU A 107 -2.94 3.64 4.49
CA LEU A 107 -3.63 3.25 5.72
C LEU A 107 -3.80 1.72 5.79
N PRO A 108 -4.51 1.06 4.86
CA PRO A 108 -4.66 -0.39 4.92
C PRO A 108 -3.33 -1.14 4.74
N ILE A 109 -2.38 -0.62 3.94
CA ILE A 109 -1.06 -1.25 3.75
C ILE A 109 -0.29 -1.29 5.07
N VAL A 110 -0.08 -0.13 5.70
CA VAL A 110 0.71 -0.02 6.95
C VAL A 110 -0.01 -0.75 8.08
N SER A 111 -1.32 -0.58 8.22
CA SER A 111 -2.10 -1.26 9.25
C SER A 111 -2.08 -2.78 9.10
N PHE A 112 -2.19 -3.31 7.88
CA PHE A 112 -2.10 -4.76 7.67
C PHE A 112 -0.71 -5.31 8.00
N ILE A 113 0.35 -4.61 7.58
CA ILE A 113 1.72 -5.03 7.89
C ILE A 113 1.94 -5.02 9.41
N LEU A 114 1.52 -3.97 10.11
CA LEU A 114 1.64 -3.91 11.58
C LEU A 114 0.84 -5.04 12.23
N LEU A 115 -0.44 -5.20 11.89
CA LEU A 115 -1.30 -6.25 12.47
C LEU A 115 -0.73 -7.66 12.27
N ARG A 116 -0.09 -7.93 11.14
CA ARG A 116 0.52 -9.23 10.84
C ARG A 116 1.77 -9.52 11.69
N ASN A 117 2.52 -8.49 12.06
CA ASN A 117 3.83 -8.63 12.71
C ASN A 117 3.78 -8.28 14.22
N VAL A 118 2.63 -7.84 14.72
CA VAL A 118 2.37 -7.68 16.15
C VAL A 118 1.79 -9.01 16.68
N PRO A 119 2.23 -9.48 17.86
CA PRO A 119 1.76 -10.70 18.53
C PRO A 119 0.30 -10.70 18.98
#